data_AF-A0A7Z1N875-F1
#
_entry.id   AF-A0A7Z1N875-F1
#
_cell.length_a   1.000
_cell.length_b   1.000
_cell.length_c   1.000
_cell.angle_alpha   90.00
_cell.angle_beta   90.00
_cell.angle_gamma   90.00
#
_symmetry.space_group_name_H-M   'P 1'
#
loop_
_entity.id
_entity.type
_entity.pdbx_description
1 polymer ?
#
loop_
_entity_poly.entity_id
_entity_poly.type
_entity_poly.pdbx_seq_one_letter_code
_entity_poly.pdbx_strand_id
1 'polypeptide(L)'
;CGVDVLDVYSDAYNYGSILTPTEKELGACVIDIGEDLTQVAFYERGELVDAESIEMAGRDITDDIAQGLNTTYDTAEKVKHQYGHAFYDSASDQDVFSVDQVDSDEHVQYTQKDLSDFIEQRVEDIFFEVFDVLQELGLTKVNRGFVVT
;
A
#
# COMPACT_ATOMS: atom_id res chain seq x y z
N CYS A 1 -15.56 -2.20 26.08
CA CYS A 1 -14.43 -1.30 26.40
C CYS A 1 -14.71 -0.28 27.51
N GLY A 2 -15.97 -0.04 27.92
CA GLY A 2 -16.27 0.87 29.05
C GLY A 2 -16.02 2.34 28.73
N VAL A 3 -16.21 2.74 27.47
CA VAL A 3 -16.00 4.11 26.96
C VAL A 3 -17.23 4.58 26.20
N ASP A 4 -17.43 5.90 26.14
CA ASP A 4 -18.49 6.54 25.37
C ASP A 4 -17.92 7.11 24.07
N VAL A 5 -18.56 6.83 22.94
CA VAL A 5 -18.20 7.40 21.63
C VAL A 5 -18.94 8.73 21.49
N LEU A 6 -18.20 9.84 21.56
CA LEU A 6 -18.77 11.18 21.47
C LEU A 6 -19.14 11.57 20.04
N ASP A 7 -18.34 11.14 19.07
CA ASP A 7 -18.48 11.48 17.65
C ASP A 7 -17.79 10.44 16.77
N VAL A 8 -18.07 10.45 15.47
CA VAL A 8 -17.47 9.56 14.47
C VAL A 8 -17.08 10.38 13.25
N TYR A 9 -15.86 10.16 12.76
CA TYR A 9 -15.33 10.83 11.58
C TYR A 9 -14.88 9.78 10.56
N SER A 10 -15.36 9.91 9.33
CA SER A 10 -14.88 9.12 8.20
C SER A 10 -13.43 9.49 7.87
N ASP A 11 -12.61 8.53 7.46
CA ASP A 11 -11.23 8.83 7.03
C ASP A 11 -11.18 9.72 5.80
N ALA A 12 -12.19 9.64 4.92
CA ALA A 12 -12.37 10.59 3.83
C ALA A 12 -12.45 12.05 4.32
N TYR A 13 -12.87 12.31 5.55
CA TYR A 13 -12.75 13.63 6.17
C TYR A 13 -11.37 13.83 6.83
N ASN A 14 -10.88 12.82 7.56
CA ASN A 14 -9.64 12.88 8.33
C ASN A 14 -8.41 13.17 7.45
N TYR A 15 -8.29 12.54 6.27
CA TYR A 15 -7.12 12.74 5.39
C TYR A 15 -6.96 14.19 4.90
N GLY A 16 -8.03 14.99 4.93
CA GLY A 16 -7.92 16.42 4.66
C GLY A 16 -7.00 17.17 5.64
N SER A 17 -6.63 16.55 6.76
CA SER A 17 -5.72 17.11 7.78
C SER A 17 -4.24 16.83 7.51
N ILE A 18 -3.91 15.81 6.72
CA ILE A 18 -2.51 15.48 6.35
C ILE A 18 -2.04 16.27 5.12
N LEU A 19 -2.99 16.83 4.36
CA LEU A 19 -2.70 17.64 3.19
C LEU A 19 -2.35 19.08 3.55
N THR A 20 -1.37 19.64 2.87
CA THR A 20 -1.10 21.07 2.89
C THR A 20 -2.26 21.85 2.26
N PRO A 21 -2.47 23.13 2.63
CA PRO A 21 -3.50 23.96 1.99
C PRO A 21 -3.37 24.05 0.46
N THR A 22 -2.14 23.95 -0.06
CA THR A 22 -1.89 24.01 -1.50
C THR A 22 -2.28 22.73 -2.23
N GLU A 23 -2.07 21.56 -1.61
CA GLU A 23 -2.53 20.26 -2.13
C GLU A 23 -4.05 20.22 -2.19
N LYS A 24 -4.72 20.56 -1.08
CA LYS A 24 -6.19 20.60 -1.02
C LYS A 24 -6.81 21.58 -2.01
N GLU A 25 -6.19 22.74 -2.22
CA GLU A 25 -6.74 23.75 -3.11
C GLU A 25 -6.68 23.33 -4.58
N LEU A 26 -5.57 22.71 -4.98
CA LEU A 26 -5.24 22.51 -6.39
C LEU A 26 -5.60 21.13 -6.94
N GLY A 27 -5.97 20.17 -6.10
CA GLY A 27 -6.28 18.81 -6.52
C GLY A 27 -5.20 17.82 -6.07
N ALA A 28 -5.44 17.08 -5.00
CA ALA A 28 -4.55 16.05 -4.48
C ALA A 28 -5.33 14.78 -4.13
N CYS A 29 -4.69 13.63 -4.33
CA CYS A 29 -5.23 12.32 -3.98
C CYS A 29 -4.45 11.74 -2.80
N VAL A 30 -5.15 11.32 -1.76
CA VAL A 30 -4.58 10.51 -0.67
C VAL A 30 -4.84 9.04 -0.99
N ILE A 31 -3.81 8.22 -0.81
CA ILE A 31 -3.85 6.76 -0.93
C ILE A 31 -3.33 6.20 0.40
N ASP A 32 -4.20 5.60 1.19
CA ASP A 32 -3.82 4.94 2.46
C ASP A 32 -3.83 3.43 2.23
N ILE A 33 -2.66 2.79 2.30
CA ILE A 33 -2.51 1.35 2.03
C ILE A 33 -2.41 0.62 3.36
N GLY A 34 -3.55 0.10 3.83
CA GLY A 34 -3.65 -0.67 5.07
C GLY A 34 -3.24 -2.14 4.93
N GLU A 35 -3.79 -2.99 5.79
CA GLU A 35 -3.60 -4.45 5.68
C GLU A 35 -4.58 -5.08 4.68
N ASP A 36 -5.88 -4.80 4.83
CA ASP A 36 -6.93 -5.42 3.99
C ASP A 36 -7.61 -4.41 3.04
N LEU A 37 -7.40 -3.11 3.25
CA LEU A 37 -8.05 -2.04 2.49
C LEU A 37 -7.04 -1.00 2.05
N THR A 38 -7.17 -0.56 0.81
CA THR A 38 -6.56 0.68 0.31
C THR A 38 -7.66 1.73 0.20
N GLN A 39 -7.52 2.86 0.90
CA GLN A 39 -8.50 3.95 0.88
C GLN A 39 -8.02 5.07 -0.05
N VAL A 40 -8.92 5.60 -0.86
CA VAL A 40 -8.66 6.66 -1.84
C VAL A 40 -9.55 7.86 -1.51
N ALA A 41 -8.95 9.04 -1.34
CA ALA A 41 -9.71 10.27 -1.12
C ALA A 41 -9.13 11.43 -1.92
N PHE A 42 -9.98 12.14 -2.66
CA PHE A 42 -9.57 13.26 -3.51
C PHE A 42 -10.10 14.59 -2.99
N TYR A 43 -9.23 15.60 -2.98
CA TYR A 43 -9.51 16.94 -2.47
C TYR A 43 -9.20 17.98 -3.53
N GLU A 44 -10.11 18.94 -3.71
CA GLU A 44 -9.93 20.11 -4.58
C GLU A 44 -10.67 21.30 -3.97
N ARG A 45 -10.17 22.53 -4.18
CA ARG A 45 -10.77 23.78 -3.65
C ARG A 45 -10.94 23.80 -2.13
N GLY A 46 -10.02 23.13 -1.43
CA GLY A 46 -9.96 23.12 0.03
C GLY A 46 -10.84 22.05 0.70
N GLU A 47 -11.66 21.33 -0.06
CA GLU A 47 -12.68 20.40 0.44
C GLU A 47 -12.51 18.99 -0.13
N LEU A 48 -13.12 18.01 0.55
CA LEU A 48 -13.29 16.65 0.01
C LEU A 48 -14.22 16.70 -1.21
N VAL A 49 -13.80 16.06 -2.31
CA VAL A 49 -14.64 15.89 -3.50
C VAL A 49 -15.36 14.55 -3.47
N ASP A 50 -14.60 13.46 -3.37
CA ASP A 50 -15.13 12.10 -3.27
C ASP A 50 -14.08 11.13 -2.69
N ALA A 51 -14.52 9.96 -2.26
CA ALA A 51 -13.66 8.91 -1.70
C ALA A 51 -14.25 7.51 -1.91
N GLU A 52 -13.37 6.50 -2.02
CA GLU A 52 -13.73 5.10 -2.23
C GLU A 52 -12.67 4.19 -1.56
N SER A 53 -12.95 2.89 -1.44
CA SER A 53 -12.00 1.90 -0.92
C SER A 53 -11.86 0.69 -1.83
N ILE A 54 -10.66 0.11 -1.86
CA ILE A 54 -10.29 -1.08 -2.64
C ILE A 54 -9.94 -2.21 -1.65
N GLU A 55 -10.44 -3.42 -1.90
CA GLU A 55 -10.14 -4.64 -1.13
C GLU A 55 -8.84 -5.31 -1.61
N MET A 56 -7.76 -4.53 -1.66
CA MET A 56 -6.40 -5.00 -1.98
C MET A 56 -5.38 -4.09 -1.29
N ALA A 57 -4.50 -4.66 -0.47
CA ALA A 57 -3.54 -3.89 0.32
C ALA A 57 -2.34 -4.74 0.82
N GLY A 58 -1.85 -4.46 2.03
CA GLY A 58 -0.64 -5.06 2.59
C GLY A 58 -0.69 -6.57 2.84
N ARG A 59 -1.87 -7.17 3.01
CA ARG A 59 -2.06 -8.63 3.11
C ARG A 59 -1.72 -9.31 1.80
N ASP A 60 -2.20 -8.77 0.68
CA ASP A 60 -1.96 -9.33 -0.65
C ASP A 60 -0.47 -9.34 -0.99
N ILE A 61 0.27 -8.30 -0.55
CA ILE A 61 1.73 -8.25 -0.67
C ILE A 61 2.36 -9.42 0.09
N THR A 62 1.90 -9.70 1.31
CA THR A 62 2.43 -10.80 2.13
C THR A 62 2.09 -12.17 1.58
N ASP A 63 0.88 -12.34 1.04
CA ASP A 63 0.45 -13.57 0.38
C ASP A 63 1.29 -13.87 -0.86
N ASP A 64 1.57 -12.86 -1.69
CA ASP A 64 2.44 -13.00 -2.86
C ASP A 64 3.88 -13.35 -2.46
N ILE A 65 4.42 -12.71 -1.41
CA ILE A 65 5.76 -13.05 -0.88
C ILE A 65 5.77 -14.50 -0.36
N ALA A 66 4.74 -14.91 0.39
CA ALA A 66 4.65 -16.25 0.95
C ALA A 66 4.63 -17.30 -0.17
N GLN A 67 3.84 -17.05 -1.22
CA GLN A 67 3.77 -17.89 -2.40
C GLN A 67 5.08 -17.91 -3.19
N GLY A 68 5.66 -16.73 -3.45
CA GLY A 68 6.86 -16.56 -4.27
C GLY A 68 8.12 -17.16 -3.65
N LEU A 69 8.26 -17.06 -2.33
CA LEU A 69 9.41 -17.60 -1.58
C LEU A 69 9.16 -19.00 -1.01
N ASN A 70 7.96 -19.57 -1.24
CA ASN A 70 7.51 -20.84 -0.68
C ASN A 70 7.70 -20.91 0.85
N THR A 71 7.21 -19.89 1.54
CA THR A 71 7.32 -19.75 3.00
C THR A 71 5.97 -19.51 3.66
N THR A 72 5.94 -19.50 5.00
CA THR A 72 4.71 -19.24 5.75
C THR A 72 4.36 -17.75 5.74
N TYR A 73 3.07 -17.41 5.86
CA TYR A 73 2.61 -16.02 5.98
C TYR A 73 3.35 -15.24 7.08
N ASP A 74 3.51 -15.84 8.26
CA ASP A 74 4.23 -15.21 9.38
C ASP A 74 5.69 -14.90 9.08
N THR A 75 6.34 -15.72 8.23
CA THR A 75 7.72 -15.49 7.79
C THR A 75 7.76 -14.45 6.68
N ALA A 76 6.84 -14.53 5.72
CA ALA A 76 6.63 -13.56 4.65
C ALA A 76 6.42 -12.14 5.21
N GLU A 77 5.57 -11.98 6.23
CA GLU A 77 5.33 -10.68 6.87
C GLU A 77 6.63 -10.14 7.49
N LYS A 78 7.37 -10.98 8.20
CA LYS A 78 8.65 -10.56 8.81
C LYS A 78 9.67 -10.13 7.77
N VAL A 79 9.81 -10.87 6.67
CA VAL A 79 10.77 -10.49 5.61
C VAL A 79 10.29 -9.26 4.84
N LYS A 80 8.98 -9.06 4.66
CA LYS A 80 8.40 -7.82 4.12
C LYS A 80 8.83 -6.61 4.96
N HIS A 81 8.70 -6.68 6.28
CA HIS A 81 9.12 -5.59 7.18
C HIS A 81 10.63 -5.37 7.21
N GLN A 82 11.44 -6.43 7.11
CA GLN A 82 12.89 -6.34 7.25
C GLN A 82 13.62 -5.96 5.96
N TYR A 83 13.18 -6.51 4.83
CA TYR A 83 13.87 -6.42 3.55
C TYR A 83 12.99 -5.85 2.43
N GLY A 84 11.71 -5.56 2.68
CA GLY A 84 10.77 -5.13 1.64
C GLY A 84 11.23 -3.89 0.89
N HIS A 85 11.10 -3.93 -0.43
CA HIS A 85 11.42 -2.84 -1.33
C HIS A 85 10.42 -2.87 -2.49
N ALA A 86 9.67 -1.79 -2.72
CA ALA A 86 8.60 -1.75 -3.71
C ALA A 86 9.04 -1.26 -5.10
N PHE A 87 10.35 -1.15 -5.33
CA PHE A 87 10.92 -0.73 -6.62
C PHE A 87 12.23 -1.48 -6.91
N TYR A 88 12.15 -2.46 -7.80
CA TYR A 88 13.13 -3.46 -8.17
C TYR A 88 14.47 -2.87 -8.61
N ASP A 89 14.42 -1.82 -9.43
CA ASP A 89 15.62 -1.18 -9.97
C ASP A 89 16.50 -0.55 -8.89
N SER A 90 15.92 -0.22 -7.74
CA SER A 90 16.64 0.35 -6.57
C SER A 90 16.90 -0.66 -5.47
N ALA A 91 16.42 -1.89 -5.60
CA ALA A 91 16.61 -2.96 -4.63
C ALA A 91 18.03 -3.55 -4.69
N SER A 92 18.56 -3.91 -3.53
CA SER A 92 19.94 -4.38 -3.34
C SER A 92 20.13 -5.85 -3.70
N ASP A 93 21.10 -6.15 -4.56
CA ASP A 93 21.61 -7.52 -4.80
C ASP A 93 22.55 -8.01 -3.68
N GLN A 94 22.91 -7.15 -2.72
CA GLN A 94 23.88 -7.46 -1.66
C GLN A 94 23.23 -7.78 -0.32
N ASP A 95 21.98 -7.35 -0.12
CA ASP A 95 21.21 -7.66 1.08
C ASP A 95 20.57 -9.04 0.92
N VAL A 96 21.19 -10.05 1.55
CA VAL A 96 20.80 -11.46 1.45
C VAL A 96 20.17 -11.93 2.76
N PHE A 97 19.10 -12.71 2.65
CA PHE A 97 18.43 -13.34 3.78
C PHE A 97 18.10 -14.81 3.46
N SER A 98 17.83 -15.61 4.50
CA SER A 98 17.47 -17.03 4.37
C SER A 98 16.05 -17.25 4.87
N VAL A 99 15.30 -18.09 4.17
CA VAL A 99 13.89 -18.37 4.43
C VAL A 99 13.65 -19.86 4.52
N ASP A 100 12.91 -20.28 5.54
CA ASP A 100 12.46 -21.66 5.74
C ASP A 100 11.39 -22.02 4.70
N GLN A 101 11.52 -23.19 4.11
CA GLN A 101 10.57 -23.71 3.12
C GLN A 101 9.40 -24.43 3.80
N VAL A 102 8.19 -24.31 3.25
CA VAL A 102 6.99 -24.94 3.84
C VAL A 102 7.00 -26.46 3.69
N ASP A 103 7.60 -26.98 2.62
CA ASP A 103 7.54 -28.37 2.20
C ASP A 103 8.82 -29.17 2.51
N SER A 104 9.82 -28.55 3.14
CA SER A 104 11.09 -29.19 3.49
C SER A 104 11.78 -28.50 4.67
N ASP A 105 12.75 -29.19 5.29
CA ASP A 105 13.64 -28.60 6.30
C ASP A 105 14.79 -27.77 5.66
N GLU A 106 14.68 -27.40 4.39
CA GLU A 106 15.70 -26.62 3.69
C GLU A 106 15.54 -25.12 3.96
N HIS A 107 16.68 -24.41 3.94
CA HIS A 107 16.74 -22.95 3.98
C HIS A 107 17.21 -22.43 2.63
N VAL A 108 16.40 -21.61 1.98
CA VAL A 108 16.73 -21.00 0.68
C VAL A 108 17.17 -19.56 0.88
N GLN A 109 18.21 -19.13 0.17
CA GLN A 109 18.69 -17.76 0.20
C GLN A 109 18.07 -16.93 -0.92
N TYR A 110 17.67 -15.72 -0.56
CA TYR A 110 17.12 -14.71 -1.47
C TYR A 110 17.80 -13.37 -1.20
N THR A 111 17.84 -12.51 -2.21
CA THR A 111 18.26 -11.12 -2.10
C THR A 111 17.04 -10.21 -1.87
N GLN A 112 17.27 -8.98 -1.39
CA GLN A 112 16.24 -7.95 -1.38
C GLN A 112 15.67 -7.70 -2.80
N LYS A 113 16.49 -7.86 -3.84
CA LYS A 113 16.06 -7.73 -5.23
C LYS A 113 15.09 -8.83 -5.66
N ASP A 114 15.35 -10.09 -5.28
CA ASP A 114 14.42 -11.20 -5.52
C ASP A 114 13.07 -10.93 -4.82
N LEU A 115 13.10 -10.42 -3.59
CA LEU A 115 11.88 -10.05 -2.84
C LEU A 115 11.12 -8.88 -3.51
N SER A 116 11.86 -7.90 -4.04
CA SER A 116 11.26 -6.70 -4.62
C SER A 116 10.46 -6.97 -5.89
N ASP A 117 10.75 -8.05 -6.61
CA ASP A 117 10.00 -8.46 -7.80
C ASP A 117 8.52 -8.72 -7.46
N PHE A 118 8.26 -9.45 -6.38
CA PHE A 118 6.89 -9.72 -5.89
C PHE A 118 6.22 -8.46 -5.32
N ILE A 119 6.96 -7.66 -4.55
CA ILE A 119 6.40 -6.47 -3.89
C ILE A 119 6.04 -5.40 -4.93
N GLU A 120 6.94 -5.12 -5.88
CA GLU A 120 6.67 -4.14 -6.93
C GLU A 120 5.44 -4.54 -7.73
N GLN A 121 5.34 -5.80 -8.15
CA GLN A 121 4.18 -6.27 -8.92
C GLN A 121 2.86 -6.02 -8.18
N ARG A 122 2.77 -6.38 -6.89
CA ARG A 122 1.53 -6.17 -6.12
C ARG A 122 1.24 -4.69 -5.87
N VAL A 123 2.25 -3.88 -5.59
CA VAL A 123 2.08 -2.44 -5.40
C VAL A 123 1.66 -1.75 -6.70
N GLU A 124 2.17 -2.22 -7.85
CA GLU A 124 1.73 -1.77 -9.17
C GLU A 124 0.25 -2.08 -9.40
N ASP A 125 -0.20 -3.31 -9.11
CA ASP A 125 -1.61 -3.70 -9.17
C ASP A 125 -2.50 -2.81 -8.29
N ILE A 126 -2.08 -2.54 -7.04
CA ILE A 126 -2.81 -1.63 -6.13
C ILE A 126 -2.94 -0.23 -6.76
N PHE A 127 -1.87 0.31 -7.34
CA PHE A 127 -1.94 1.63 -7.98
C PHE A 127 -2.80 1.64 -9.25
N PHE A 128 -2.84 0.55 -10.02
CA PHE A 128 -3.77 0.44 -11.15
C PHE A 128 -5.24 0.49 -10.68
N GLU A 129 -5.59 -0.24 -9.62
CA GLU A 129 -6.94 -0.18 -9.02
C GLU A 129 -7.28 1.23 -8.52
N VAL A 130 -6.31 1.95 -7.93
CA VAL A 130 -6.49 3.37 -7.55
C VAL A 130 -6.77 4.24 -8.78
N PHE A 131 -6.07 4.02 -9.89
CA PHE A 131 -6.31 4.79 -11.12
C PHE A 131 -7.67 4.49 -11.75
N ASP A 132 -8.14 3.25 -11.66
CA ASP A 132 -9.47 2.86 -12.10
C ASP A 132 -10.54 3.55 -11.26
N VAL A 133 -10.42 3.55 -9.92
CA VAL A 133 -11.29 4.32 -9.01
C VAL A 133 -11.33 5.80 -9.40
N LEU A 134 -10.18 6.43 -9.60
CA LEU A 134 -10.13 7.85 -9.99
C LEU A 134 -10.77 8.10 -11.37
N GLN A 135 -10.66 7.15 -12.29
CA GLN A 135 -11.33 7.24 -13.58
C GLN A 135 -12.85 7.15 -13.45
N GLU A 136 -13.35 6.20 -12.66
CA GLU A 136 -14.78 5.99 -12.40
C GLU A 136 -15.43 7.21 -11.75
N LEU A 137 -14.73 7.83 -10.79
CA LEU A 137 -15.16 9.07 -10.14
C LEU A 137 -15.00 10.32 -11.04
N GLY A 138 -14.35 10.20 -12.20
CA GLY A 138 -14.08 11.31 -13.11
C GLY A 138 -12.99 12.27 -12.63
N LEU A 139 -12.16 11.85 -11.67
CA LEU A 139 -11.16 12.65 -10.95
C LEU A 139 -9.76 12.49 -11.56
N THR A 140 -9.67 12.67 -12.88
CA THR A 140 -8.44 12.39 -13.66
C THR A 140 -7.37 13.48 -13.62
N LYS A 141 -7.62 14.60 -12.92
CA LYS A 141 -6.68 15.74 -12.83
C LYS A 141 -6.11 15.91 -11.43
N VAL A 142 -5.13 15.08 -11.10
CA VAL A 142 -4.41 15.16 -9.82
C VAL A 142 -3.25 16.17 -9.91
N ASN A 143 -3.55 17.46 -9.88
CA ASN A 143 -2.57 18.51 -10.21
C ASN A 143 -1.42 18.65 -9.20
N ARG A 144 -1.61 18.23 -7.94
CA ARG A 144 -0.57 18.24 -6.89
C ARG A 144 -0.03 16.87 -6.53
N GLY A 145 -0.42 15.85 -7.28
CA GLY A 145 0.08 14.49 -7.14
C GLY A 145 -0.60 13.71 -6.02
N PHE A 146 0.06 12.62 -5.64
CA PHE A 146 -0.45 11.61 -4.72
C PHE A 146 0.29 11.70 -3.40
N VAL A 147 -0.44 11.54 -2.29
CA VAL A 147 0.11 11.37 -0.95
C VAL A 147 -0.20 9.95 -0.52
N VAL A 148 0.83 9.12 -0.40
CA VAL A 148 0.71 7.73 0.04
C VAL A 148 1.03 7.66 1.53
N THR A 149 0.18 7.00 2.31
CA THR A 149 0.34 6.82 3.76
C THR A 149 0.33 5.37 4.18
#